data_AF-A0A971UUD6-F1
#
_entry.id   AF-A0A971UUD6-F1
#
_cell.length_a   1.000
_cell.length_b   1.000
_cell.length_c   1.000
_cell.angle_alpha   90.00
_cell.angle_beta   90.00
_cell.angle_gamma   90.00
#
_symmetry.space_group_name_H-M   'P 1'
#
loop_
_entity.id
_entity.type
_entity.pdbx_description
1 polymer ?
#
loop_
_entity_poly.entity_id
_entity_poly.type
_entity_poly.pdbx_seq_one_letter_code
_entity_poly.pdbx_strand_id
1 'polypeptide(L)'
;MSKLSFDEIQTIQENATRKLIEYINENIKNDKSLETIEFYYPDFDERKARLAFNVWVSIDYINNSGKTFIEQMLEERSNELSNAEKIILIERNKSFISLYEIKNIKGNKVHVRDLLTSKDHVLWEPVTSSILNKGDLIFGRIGNIIDFKGFIGNISFLPSSVKDRFIENVLVDYNRTKFRYPDLTIERYLKLKSINVYRIYTECIYDVINMGLDEEDDITTALYEELDDFEYYLQGQMSRSEIKKHITNLINIFEHYVIEYGNSLHDIAKLDLEHMIKEAIKDGFILSQQELSSYISTLKKYFKYLKSIRPEYKDAYKNILEISKNRFLYLNHKIKLIPNFDINRTISTNISNGIIEFAFDFIMDNERFLLFLMSNPIPLTKKRKYIKRKNLEELNNIMENRTNVQKKRPNQEDFPMLEFFYHFSLEIGLANIKGEYLNATNKAHYYLRLSDEEKYSLFIQYILSNNFFYVNKKKLDVHIAIKTRDNLIEMLSQLKEGIFYEYSKFNLMNVGPFKYIQSYIKHFKLVGLIEYSYYPTFSLGITPLGRAIFNILSSKDHLKSNHGKVIYLNCYGKY
;
A
#
# COMPACT_ATOMS: atom_id res chain seq x y z
N MET A 1 38.73 -25.26 -10.37
CA MET A 1 38.79 -25.15 -8.90
C MET A 1 37.91 -26.26 -8.34
N SER A 2 38.34 -26.99 -7.30
CA SER A 2 37.48 -27.94 -6.59
C SER A 2 36.28 -27.20 -6.03
N LYS A 3 35.10 -27.83 -6.07
CA LYS A 3 33.85 -27.24 -5.58
C LYS A 3 33.95 -27.11 -4.06
N LEU A 4 34.07 -25.88 -3.55
CA LEU A 4 34.19 -25.61 -2.12
C LEU A 4 32.89 -26.01 -1.41
N SER A 5 33.01 -26.58 -0.22
CA SER A 5 31.88 -26.89 0.67
C SER A 5 31.31 -25.62 1.31
N PHE A 6 30.09 -25.70 1.86
CA PHE A 6 29.46 -24.57 2.54
C PHE A 6 30.32 -24.02 3.69
N ASP A 7 30.88 -24.92 4.52
CA ASP A 7 31.69 -24.55 5.69
C ASP A 7 33.01 -23.88 5.28
N GLU A 8 33.64 -24.35 4.20
CA GLU A 8 34.82 -23.71 3.63
C GLU A 8 34.51 -22.30 3.12
N ILE A 9 33.39 -22.13 2.41
CA ILE A 9 32.96 -20.82 1.91
C ILE A 9 32.66 -19.87 3.06
N GLN A 10 32.00 -20.35 4.12
CA GLN A 10 31.70 -19.57 5.31
C GLN A 10 33.00 -19.14 6.03
N THR A 11 33.96 -20.05 6.16
CA THR A 11 35.28 -19.74 6.74
C THR A 11 36.00 -18.64 5.95
N ILE A 12 35.96 -18.69 4.62
CA ILE A 12 36.58 -17.65 3.77
C ILE A 12 35.83 -16.32 3.95
N GLN A 13 34.49 -16.33 4.04
CA GLN A 13 33.72 -15.11 4.32
C GLN A 13 34.05 -14.48 5.67
N GLU A 14 34.15 -15.29 6.73
CA GLU A 14 34.51 -14.84 8.08
C GLU A 14 35.92 -14.23 8.09
N ASN A 15 36.89 -14.88 7.43
CA ASN A 15 38.24 -14.36 7.30
C ASN A 15 38.30 -13.04 6.52
N ALA A 16 37.62 -12.93 5.38
CA ALA A 16 37.52 -11.68 4.62
C ALA A 16 36.89 -10.55 5.45
N THR A 17 35.84 -10.87 6.21
CA THR A 17 35.16 -9.91 7.09
C THR A 17 36.09 -9.43 8.21
N ARG A 18 36.82 -10.34 8.86
CA ARG A 18 37.77 -9.99 9.93
C ARG A 18 38.85 -9.05 9.42
N LYS A 19 39.49 -9.37 8.30
CA LYS A 19 40.55 -8.52 7.71
C LYS A 19 40.00 -7.14 7.30
N LEU A 20 38.77 -7.09 6.78
CA LEU A 20 38.12 -5.82 6.46
C LEU A 20 37.86 -4.97 7.72
N ILE A 21 37.38 -5.57 8.80
CA ILE A 21 37.15 -4.87 10.08
C ILE A 21 38.47 -4.35 10.65
N GLU A 22 39.54 -5.14 10.61
CA GLU A 22 40.88 -4.72 11.03
C GLU A 22 41.34 -3.50 10.21
N TYR A 23 41.22 -3.56 8.89
CA TYR A 23 41.54 -2.45 7.99
C TYR A 23 40.71 -1.18 8.28
N ILE A 24 39.40 -1.33 8.51
CA ILE A 24 38.53 -0.21 8.87
C ILE A 24 39.00 0.42 10.18
N ASN A 25 39.24 -0.37 11.23
CA ASN A 25 39.65 0.16 12.55
C ASN A 25 40.97 0.94 12.52
N GLU A 26 41.89 0.57 11.62
CA GLU A 26 43.15 1.29 11.41
C GLU A 26 42.96 2.63 10.71
N ASN A 27 42.04 2.69 9.73
CA ASN A 27 41.86 3.85 8.87
C ASN A 27 40.74 4.82 9.32
N ILE A 28 39.77 4.32 10.09
CA ILE A 28 38.59 5.09 10.53
C ILE A 28 38.96 6.24 11.46
N LYS A 29 40.05 6.11 12.23
CA LYS A 29 40.53 7.15 13.17
C LYS A 29 40.93 8.45 12.47
N ASN A 30 41.23 8.40 11.18
CA ASN A 30 41.63 9.56 10.39
C ASN A 30 40.43 10.26 9.72
N ASP A 31 39.22 9.69 9.83
CA ASP A 31 38.04 10.18 9.16
C ASP A 31 36.98 10.73 10.14
N LYS A 32 37.12 12.01 10.47
CA LYS A 32 36.19 12.73 11.36
C LYS A 32 34.78 12.89 10.78
N SER A 33 34.58 12.64 9.48
CA SER A 33 33.26 12.86 8.86
C SER A 33 32.23 11.81 9.29
N LEU A 34 32.68 10.62 9.69
CA LEU A 34 31.83 9.59 10.29
C LEU A 34 31.17 10.03 11.61
N GLU A 35 31.83 10.89 12.40
CA GLU A 35 31.27 11.40 13.66
C GLU A 35 30.05 12.32 13.44
N THR A 36 29.85 12.79 12.21
CA THR A 36 28.73 13.69 11.83
C THR A 36 27.58 12.97 11.13
N ILE A 37 27.70 11.66 10.91
CA ILE A 37 26.69 10.88 10.19
C ILE A 37 25.65 10.34 11.17
N GLU A 38 24.44 10.85 11.09
CA GLU A 38 23.29 10.29 11.80
C GLU A 38 22.80 9.03 11.08
N PHE A 39 23.05 7.86 11.67
CA PHE A 39 22.54 6.58 11.17
C PHE A 39 21.28 6.19 11.92
N TYR A 40 20.15 6.25 11.22
CA TYR A 40 18.84 5.94 11.76
C TYR A 40 18.52 4.46 11.55
N TYR A 41 18.47 3.69 12.64
CA TYR A 41 18.04 2.30 12.68
C TYR A 41 17.03 2.10 13.82
N PRO A 42 16.09 1.14 13.79
CA PRO A 42 15.21 0.93 14.94
C PRO A 42 16.02 0.60 16.21
N ASP A 43 15.87 1.41 17.24
CA ASP A 43 16.74 1.45 18.44
C ASP A 43 16.34 0.43 19.52
N PHE A 44 15.35 -0.43 19.24
CA PHE A 44 14.85 -1.46 20.16
C PHE A 44 15.90 -2.51 20.57
N ASP A 45 17.01 -2.61 19.84
CA ASP A 45 18.16 -3.44 20.16
C ASP A 45 19.45 -2.73 19.71
N GLU A 46 20.10 -2.05 20.66
CA GLU A 46 21.34 -1.30 20.43
C GLU A 46 22.43 -2.16 19.74
N ARG A 47 22.44 -3.48 19.97
CA ARG A 47 23.38 -4.38 19.29
C ARG A 47 23.05 -4.57 17.81
N LYS A 48 21.77 -4.64 17.44
CA LYS A 48 21.35 -4.71 16.03
C LYS A 48 21.56 -3.39 15.31
N ALA A 49 21.27 -2.26 15.95
CA ALA A 49 21.54 -0.93 15.39
C ALA A 49 23.05 -0.73 15.12
N ARG A 50 23.91 -1.05 16.11
CA ARG A 50 25.37 -1.01 15.93
C ARG A 50 25.84 -1.94 14.82
N LEU A 51 25.26 -3.13 14.71
CA LEU A 51 25.66 -4.08 13.70
C LEU A 51 25.20 -3.67 12.29
N ALA A 52 23.99 -3.13 12.14
CA ALA A 52 23.51 -2.55 10.88
C ALA A 52 24.38 -1.36 10.44
N PHE A 53 24.77 -0.50 11.38
CA PHE A 53 25.71 0.59 11.15
C PHE A 53 27.07 0.07 10.67
N ASN A 54 27.66 -0.90 11.36
CA ASN A 54 28.95 -1.49 10.97
C ASN A 54 28.91 -2.13 9.58
N VAL A 55 27.80 -2.80 9.24
CA VAL A 55 27.59 -3.35 7.89
C VAL A 55 27.51 -2.22 6.85
N TRP A 56 26.81 -1.12 7.16
CA TRP A 56 26.75 0.03 6.26
C TRP A 56 28.11 0.70 6.07
N VAL A 57 28.85 0.95 7.16
CA VAL A 57 30.20 1.52 7.12
C VAL A 57 31.15 0.65 6.29
N SER A 58 31.08 -0.67 6.46
CA SER A 58 31.99 -1.57 5.75
C SER A 58 31.69 -1.71 4.25
N ILE A 59 30.45 -1.48 3.80
CA ILE A 59 30.03 -1.80 2.43
C ILE A 59 29.68 -0.57 1.58
N ASP A 60 29.07 0.47 2.17
CA ASP A 60 28.48 1.59 1.40
C ASP A 60 29.07 2.95 1.75
N TYR A 61 29.72 3.09 2.91
CA TYR A 61 30.30 4.37 3.30
C TYR A 61 31.43 4.75 2.33
N ILE A 62 31.30 5.94 1.75
CA ILE A 62 32.29 6.55 0.87
C ILE A 62 32.99 7.63 1.69
N ASN A 63 34.29 7.46 1.95
CA ASN A 63 35.07 8.41 2.72
C ASN A 63 35.55 9.59 1.86
N ASN A 64 36.37 10.47 2.47
CA ASN A 64 36.92 11.65 1.81
C ASN A 64 37.77 11.35 0.55
N SER A 65 38.24 10.12 0.36
CA SER A 65 38.93 9.72 -0.87
C SER A 65 37.99 9.35 -2.02
N GLY A 66 36.66 9.40 -1.80
CA GLY A 66 35.66 9.01 -2.79
C GLY A 66 35.54 7.51 -3.01
N LYS A 67 36.07 6.69 -2.09
CA LYS A 67 36.06 5.21 -2.18
C LYS A 67 35.46 4.59 -0.92
N THR A 68 34.96 3.37 -1.07
CA THR A 68 34.59 2.50 0.06
C THR A 68 35.84 1.87 0.69
N PHE A 69 35.74 1.45 1.96
CA PHE A 69 36.83 0.72 2.61
C PHE A 69 37.19 -0.58 1.89
N ILE A 70 36.22 -1.24 1.25
CA ILE A 70 36.47 -2.43 0.44
C ILE A 70 37.36 -2.08 -0.77
N GLU A 71 37.05 -1.00 -1.48
CA GLU A 71 37.85 -0.57 -2.64
C GLU A 71 39.26 -0.20 -2.23
N GLN A 72 39.42 0.55 -1.14
CA GLN A 72 40.75 0.92 -0.64
C GLN A 72 41.55 -0.30 -0.19
N MET A 73 40.93 -1.23 0.55
CA MET A 73 41.60 -2.47 0.96
C MET A 73 42.03 -3.33 -0.23
N LEU A 74 41.20 -3.41 -1.28
CA LEU A 74 41.52 -4.15 -2.50
C LEU A 74 42.68 -3.53 -3.30
N GLU A 75 42.88 -2.21 -3.18
CA GLU A 75 43.97 -1.47 -3.83
C GLU A 75 45.26 -1.48 -2.98
N GLU A 76 45.17 -1.16 -1.70
CA GLU A 76 46.31 -0.94 -0.80
C GLU A 76 46.83 -2.24 -0.19
N ARG A 77 45.94 -3.17 0.14
CA ARG A 77 46.24 -4.43 0.83
C ARG A 77 45.85 -5.66 0.02
N SER A 78 45.85 -5.54 -1.30
CA SER A 78 45.55 -6.64 -2.22
C SER A 78 46.40 -7.89 -1.96
N ASN A 79 47.65 -7.71 -1.51
CA ASN A 79 48.59 -8.81 -1.29
C ASN A 79 48.28 -9.61 0.00
N GLU A 80 47.49 -9.05 0.92
CA GLU A 80 47.06 -9.70 2.17
C GLU A 80 45.78 -10.53 2.00
N LEU A 81 45.17 -10.47 0.81
CA LEU A 81 43.94 -11.14 0.45
C LEU A 81 44.20 -12.28 -0.53
N SER A 82 43.67 -13.46 -0.22
CA SER A 82 43.57 -14.56 -1.18
C SER A 82 42.59 -14.21 -2.31
N ASN A 83 42.71 -14.89 -3.45
CA ASN A 83 41.80 -14.67 -4.59
C ASN A 83 40.32 -14.89 -4.23
N ALA A 84 40.02 -15.86 -3.36
CA ALA A 84 38.65 -16.11 -2.89
C ALA A 84 38.13 -14.98 -2.00
N GLU A 85 38.96 -14.46 -1.09
CA GLU A 85 38.60 -13.29 -0.26
C GLU A 85 38.38 -12.04 -1.13
N LYS A 86 39.20 -11.82 -2.16
CA LYS A 86 39.00 -10.71 -3.12
C LYS A 86 37.64 -10.81 -3.82
N ILE A 87 37.28 -11.99 -4.31
CA ILE A 87 35.98 -12.21 -4.97
C ILE A 87 34.84 -11.90 -4.00
N ILE A 88 34.90 -12.38 -2.76
CA ILE A 88 33.89 -12.11 -1.74
C ILE A 88 33.75 -10.61 -1.48
N LEU A 89 34.86 -9.89 -1.31
CA LEU A 89 34.84 -8.45 -1.08
C LEU A 89 34.28 -7.68 -2.29
N ILE A 90 34.67 -8.06 -3.50
CA ILE A 90 34.14 -7.46 -4.74
C ILE A 90 32.63 -7.65 -4.85
N GLU A 91 32.12 -8.87 -4.63
CA GLU A 91 30.69 -9.14 -4.71
C GLU A 91 29.91 -8.49 -3.55
N ARG A 92 30.50 -8.40 -2.35
CA ARG A 92 29.94 -7.59 -1.26
C ARG A 92 29.84 -6.11 -1.63
N ASN A 93 30.87 -5.54 -2.24
CA ASN A 93 30.85 -4.13 -2.66
C ASN A 93 29.78 -3.85 -3.73
N LYS A 94 29.51 -4.82 -4.62
CA LYS A 94 28.42 -4.70 -5.61
C LYS A 94 27.02 -4.80 -5.01
N SER A 95 26.88 -5.37 -3.81
CA SER A 95 25.58 -5.54 -3.17
C SER A 95 24.99 -4.21 -2.70
N PHE A 96 23.67 -4.10 -2.75
CA PHE A 96 22.90 -2.98 -2.24
C PHE A 96 21.77 -3.48 -1.34
N ILE A 97 21.32 -2.61 -0.44
CA ILE A 97 20.20 -2.90 0.45
C ILE A 97 18.88 -2.81 -0.33
N SER A 98 17.98 -3.76 -0.13
CA SER A 98 16.65 -3.78 -0.75
C SER A 98 15.62 -4.49 0.15
N LEU A 99 14.37 -4.56 -0.31
CA LEU A 99 13.29 -5.30 0.30
C LEU A 99 12.90 -6.50 -0.55
N TYR A 100 12.93 -7.69 0.03
CA TYR A 100 12.65 -8.95 -0.65
C TYR A 100 11.42 -9.63 -0.06
N GLU A 101 10.51 -10.10 -0.91
CA GLU A 101 9.37 -10.93 -0.49
C GLU A 101 9.69 -12.41 -0.72
N ILE A 102 9.55 -13.22 0.33
CA ILE A 102 9.72 -14.68 0.22
C ILE A 102 8.52 -15.28 -0.51
N LYS A 103 8.73 -15.74 -1.75
CA LYS A 103 7.69 -16.35 -2.58
C LYS A 103 7.49 -17.84 -2.30
N ASN A 104 8.59 -18.56 -2.06
CA ASN A 104 8.56 -19.99 -1.80
C ASN A 104 9.87 -20.48 -1.15
N ILE A 105 9.82 -21.59 -0.42
CA ILE A 105 10.99 -22.24 0.17
C ILE A 105 10.95 -23.72 -0.22
N LYS A 106 12.03 -24.21 -0.82
CA LYS A 106 12.20 -25.61 -1.25
C LYS A 106 13.50 -26.18 -0.69
N GLY A 107 13.43 -26.80 0.48
CA GLY A 107 14.62 -27.19 1.23
C GLY A 107 15.49 -25.98 1.52
N ASN A 108 16.79 -26.05 1.21
CA ASN A 108 17.74 -24.96 1.44
C ASN A 108 17.67 -23.84 0.37
N LYS A 109 16.72 -23.90 -0.57
CA LYS A 109 16.55 -22.89 -1.61
C LYS A 109 15.37 -21.98 -1.30
N VAL A 110 15.64 -20.68 -1.22
CA VAL A 110 14.65 -19.64 -0.94
C VAL A 110 14.42 -18.84 -2.21
N HIS A 111 13.18 -18.84 -2.71
CA HIS A 111 12.76 -18.05 -3.86
C HIS A 111 12.24 -16.71 -3.37
N VAL A 112 12.90 -15.63 -3.78
CA VAL A 112 12.57 -14.27 -3.35
C VAL A 112 12.36 -13.35 -4.54
N ARG A 113 11.49 -12.35 -4.36
CA ARG A 113 11.33 -11.26 -5.31
C ARG A 113 11.80 -9.96 -4.67
N ASP A 114 12.74 -9.29 -5.31
CA ASP A 114 13.10 -7.91 -4.97
C ASP A 114 11.94 -6.99 -5.34
N LEU A 115 11.38 -6.31 -4.35
CA LEU A 115 10.21 -5.46 -4.53
C LEU A 115 10.55 -4.09 -5.12
N LEU A 116 11.81 -3.65 -5.01
CA LEU A 116 12.26 -2.35 -5.51
C LEU A 116 12.82 -2.45 -6.94
N THR A 117 13.42 -3.59 -7.29
CA THR A 117 13.94 -3.83 -8.65
C THR A 117 13.05 -4.75 -9.50
N SER A 118 12.03 -5.37 -8.91
CA SER A 118 11.15 -6.37 -9.52
C SER A 118 11.87 -7.62 -10.05
N LYS A 119 13.10 -7.91 -9.58
CA LYS A 119 13.88 -9.08 -10.00
C LYS A 119 13.62 -10.28 -9.10
N ASP A 120 13.46 -11.44 -9.70
CA ASP A 120 13.37 -12.71 -8.97
C ASP A 120 14.75 -13.33 -8.74
N HIS A 121 14.95 -13.93 -7.57
CA HIS A 121 16.20 -14.55 -7.16
C HIS A 121 15.96 -15.91 -6.49
N VAL A 122 16.94 -16.80 -6.63
CA VAL A 122 17.00 -18.07 -5.90
C VAL A 122 18.23 -18.05 -5.03
N LEU A 123 18.01 -18.11 -3.72
CA LEU A 123 19.06 -18.05 -2.70
C LEU A 123 19.33 -19.42 -2.14
N TRP A 124 20.58 -19.70 -1.80
CA TRP A 124 20.96 -20.89 -1.05
C TRP A 124 21.21 -20.51 0.41
N GLU A 125 20.24 -20.83 1.27
CA GLU A 125 20.18 -20.40 2.67
C GLU A 125 19.98 -21.63 3.59
N PRO A 126 20.99 -22.50 3.75
CA PRO A 126 20.84 -23.73 4.52
C PRO A 126 20.55 -23.49 6.02
N VAL A 127 21.01 -22.38 6.59
CA VAL A 127 20.75 -22.02 8.00
C VAL A 127 19.46 -21.21 8.11
N THR A 128 19.33 -20.17 7.29
CA THR A 128 18.27 -19.15 7.37
C THR A 128 16.93 -19.61 6.80
N SER A 129 16.90 -20.62 5.93
CA SER A 129 15.64 -21.15 5.35
C SER A 129 14.68 -21.71 6.40
N SER A 130 15.18 -22.17 7.55
CA SER A 130 14.37 -22.75 8.64
C SER A 130 13.54 -21.72 9.41
N ILE A 131 13.94 -20.44 9.38
CA ILE A 131 13.28 -19.35 10.12
C ILE A 131 12.42 -18.44 9.22
N LEU A 132 12.47 -18.64 7.91
CA LEU A 132 11.73 -17.86 6.92
C LEU A 132 10.40 -18.52 6.60
N ASN A 133 9.37 -17.72 6.37
CA ASN A 133 8.07 -18.14 5.91
C ASN A 133 7.73 -17.49 4.56
N LYS A 134 6.87 -18.16 3.80
CA LYS A 134 6.28 -17.56 2.60
C LYS A 134 5.49 -16.31 3.00
N GLY A 135 5.73 -15.21 2.31
CA GLY A 135 5.13 -13.90 2.57
C GLY A 135 5.97 -12.99 3.48
N ASP A 136 7.04 -13.51 4.11
CA ASP A 136 7.94 -12.68 4.89
C ASP A 136 8.60 -11.61 4.00
N LEU A 137 8.75 -10.42 4.56
CA LEU A 137 9.41 -9.29 3.93
C LEU A 137 10.76 -9.07 4.60
N ILE A 138 11.81 -9.23 3.82
CA ILE A 138 13.19 -9.22 4.28
C ILE A 138 13.88 -7.97 3.76
N PHE A 139 14.20 -7.07 4.67
CA PHE A 139 15.09 -5.95 4.44
C PHE A 139 16.54 -6.44 4.60
N GLY A 140 17.31 -6.43 3.52
CA GLY A 140 18.64 -7.03 3.52
C GLY A 140 19.37 -6.85 2.20
N ARG A 141 20.48 -7.56 2.04
CA ARG A 141 21.30 -7.54 0.82
C ARG A 141 21.42 -8.92 0.25
N ILE A 142 21.46 -9.01 -1.06
CA ILE A 142 21.75 -10.26 -1.75
C ILE A 142 22.96 -10.06 -2.66
N GLY A 143 23.85 -11.04 -2.71
CA GLY A 143 24.94 -11.06 -3.69
C GLY A 143 25.46 -12.46 -3.92
N ASN A 144 26.43 -12.57 -4.83
CA ASN A 144 27.07 -13.84 -5.14
C ASN A 144 28.16 -14.13 -4.11
N ILE A 145 28.15 -15.34 -3.60
CA ILE A 145 29.11 -15.89 -2.66
C ILE A 145 29.79 -17.05 -3.39
N ILE A 146 30.85 -16.72 -4.12
CA ILE A 146 31.62 -17.67 -4.94
C ILE A 146 30.69 -18.37 -5.95
N ASP A 147 30.15 -19.55 -5.61
CA ASP A 147 29.38 -20.42 -6.49
C ASP A 147 27.85 -20.32 -6.30
N PHE A 148 27.36 -19.56 -5.32
CA PHE A 148 25.93 -19.43 -5.04
C PHE A 148 25.50 -18.01 -4.73
N LYS A 149 24.20 -17.74 -4.73
CA LYS A 149 23.62 -16.45 -4.34
C LYS A 149 22.99 -16.58 -2.96
N GLY A 150 23.24 -15.62 -2.07
CA GLY A 150 22.74 -15.65 -0.70
C GLY A 150 22.62 -14.25 -0.10
N PHE A 151 22.07 -14.18 1.11
CA PHE A 151 22.04 -12.96 1.89
C PHE A 151 23.45 -12.57 2.33
N ILE A 152 23.71 -11.26 2.31
CA ILE A 152 24.99 -10.69 2.73
C ILE A 152 24.78 -9.87 4.00
N GLY A 153 25.50 -10.26 5.05
CA GLY A 153 25.39 -9.62 6.35
C GLY A 153 24.06 -9.98 7.03
N ASN A 154 23.51 -9.02 7.76
CA ASN A 154 22.27 -9.25 8.49
C ASN A 154 21.03 -8.99 7.63
N ILE A 155 19.97 -9.72 7.98
CA ILE A 155 18.63 -9.51 7.47
C ILE A 155 17.74 -8.99 8.59
N SER A 156 16.77 -8.19 8.21
CA SER A 156 15.77 -7.61 9.10
C SER A 156 14.39 -7.81 8.52
N PHE A 157 13.39 -7.97 9.37
CA PHE A 157 12.03 -8.18 8.92
C PHE A 157 11.32 -6.83 8.80
N LEU A 158 10.50 -6.68 7.77
CA LEU A 158 9.56 -5.57 7.64
C LEU A 158 8.14 -6.12 7.90
N PRO A 159 7.36 -5.52 8.81
CA PRO A 159 5.96 -5.89 8.98
C PRO A 159 5.17 -5.69 7.68
N SER A 160 4.29 -6.64 7.35
CA SER A 160 3.48 -6.57 6.13
C SER A 160 2.55 -5.36 6.07
N SER A 161 2.16 -4.81 7.24
CA SER A 161 1.33 -3.61 7.35
C SER A 161 1.95 -2.34 6.76
N VAL A 162 3.29 -2.23 6.77
CA VAL A 162 4.03 -1.07 6.24
C VAL A 162 4.77 -1.36 4.94
N LYS A 163 4.52 -2.52 4.33
CA LYS A 163 5.12 -2.89 3.04
C LYS A 163 4.93 -1.80 1.99
N ASP A 164 3.69 -1.40 1.75
CA ASP A 164 3.35 -0.49 0.65
C ASP A 164 3.90 0.91 0.92
N ARG A 165 3.81 1.38 2.18
CA ARG A 165 4.37 2.66 2.64
C ARG A 165 5.89 2.71 2.48
N PHE A 166 6.59 1.64 2.85
CA PHE A 166 8.03 1.56 2.67
C PHE A 166 8.41 1.67 1.18
N ILE A 167 7.74 0.90 0.32
CA ILE A 167 8.00 0.92 -1.13
C ILE A 167 7.74 2.32 -1.69
N GLU A 168 6.59 2.92 -1.34
CA GLU A 168 6.23 4.27 -1.75
C GLU A 168 7.30 5.29 -1.34
N ASN A 169 7.69 5.32 -0.07
CA ASN A 169 8.66 6.28 0.45
C ASN A 169 10.03 6.15 -0.24
N VAL A 170 10.49 4.91 -0.50
CA VAL A 170 11.74 4.68 -1.24
C VAL A 170 11.64 5.16 -2.68
N LEU A 171 10.52 4.88 -3.36
CA LEU A 171 10.30 5.34 -4.74
C LEU A 171 10.17 6.87 -4.83
N VAL A 172 9.55 7.51 -3.84
CA VAL A 172 9.48 8.98 -3.74
C VAL A 172 10.88 9.59 -3.57
N ASP A 173 11.70 9.06 -2.66
CA ASP A 173 13.07 9.56 -2.45
C ASP A 173 13.97 9.30 -3.67
N TYR A 174 13.84 8.12 -4.30
CA TYR A 174 14.50 7.79 -5.55
C TYR A 174 14.13 8.77 -6.67
N ASN A 175 12.84 9.00 -6.92
CA ASN A 175 12.37 9.88 -7.99
C ASN A 175 12.80 11.34 -7.76
N ARG A 176 12.77 11.82 -6.51
CA ARG A 176 13.31 13.15 -6.14
C ARG A 176 14.81 13.25 -6.41
N THR A 177 15.56 12.19 -6.13
CA THR A 177 17.01 12.15 -6.39
C THR A 177 17.30 12.07 -7.89
N LYS A 178 16.54 11.27 -8.64
CA LYS A 178 16.63 11.12 -10.10
C LYS A 178 16.35 12.42 -10.84
N PHE A 179 15.49 13.29 -10.30
CA PHE A 179 15.29 14.64 -10.85
C PHE A 179 16.59 15.45 -10.93
N ARG A 180 17.53 15.24 -9.99
CA ARG A 180 18.85 15.89 -10.00
C ARG A 180 19.91 15.12 -10.80
N TYR A 181 19.71 13.81 -10.98
CA TYR A 181 20.61 12.90 -11.68
C TYR A 181 19.82 11.99 -12.62
N PRO A 182 19.50 12.43 -13.86
CA PRO A 182 18.58 11.71 -14.76
C PRO A 182 18.98 10.26 -15.07
N ASP A 183 20.28 9.97 -15.12
CA ASP A 183 20.83 8.64 -15.41
C ASP A 183 20.88 7.70 -14.18
N LEU A 184 20.33 8.13 -13.05
CA LEU A 184 20.33 7.34 -11.82
C LEU A 184 19.35 6.16 -11.93
N THR A 185 19.87 4.94 -11.96
CA THR A 185 19.06 3.71 -11.85
C THR A 185 18.69 3.42 -10.40
N ILE A 186 17.61 2.67 -10.19
CA ILE A 186 17.18 2.29 -8.82
C ILE A 186 18.28 1.52 -8.09
N GLU A 187 18.99 0.60 -8.75
CA GLU A 187 20.10 -0.16 -8.14
C GLU A 187 21.23 0.77 -7.69
N ARG A 188 21.58 1.75 -8.53
CA ARG A 188 22.61 2.73 -8.21
C ARG A 188 22.18 3.67 -7.08
N TYR A 189 20.89 4.01 -7.02
CA TYR A 189 20.32 4.74 -5.89
C TYR A 189 20.39 3.92 -4.60
N LEU A 190 19.94 2.66 -4.60
CA LEU A 190 19.97 1.79 -3.42
C LEU A 190 21.39 1.56 -2.90
N LYS A 191 22.40 1.64 -3.78
CA LYS A 191 23.82 1.60 -3.40
C LYS A 191 24.32 2.94 -2.84
N LEU A 192 24.16 4.04 -3.59
CA LEU A 192 24.77 5.33 -3.27
C LEU A 192 24.01 6.12 -2.19
N LYS A 193 22.72 5.83 -2.01
CA LYS A 193 21.82 6.49 -1.05
C LYS A 193 21.25 5.50 -0.05
N SER A 194 21.98 4.43 0.23
CA SER A 194 21.54 3.37 1.16
C SER A 194 21.20 3.89 2.56
N ILE A 195 21.85 4.96 3.04
CA ILE A 195 21.51 5.61 4.31
C ILE A 195 20.09 6.17 4.33
N ASN A 196 19.60 6.70 3.20
CA ASN A 196 18.21 7.15 3.08
C ASN A 196 17.25 5.97 3.15
N VAL A 197 17.63 4.83 2.56
CA VAL A 197 16.82 3.61 2.57
C VAL A 197 16.73 3.04 3.99
N TYR A 198 17.85 3.04 4.75
CA TYR A 198 17.84 2.71 6.18
C TYR A 198 16.95 3.68 6.97
N ARG A 199 17.06 4.99 6.76
CA ARG A 199 16.19 5.98 7.40
C ARG A 199 14.71 5.70 7.12
N ILE A 200 14.34 5.43 5.86
CA ILE A 200 12.95 5.12 5.48
C ILE A 200 12.48 3.81 6.11
N TYR A 201 13.33 2.78 6.14
CA TYR A 201 13.04 1.52 6.84
C TYR A 201 12.73 1.80 8.31
N THR A 202 13.60 2.57 8.97
CA THR A 202 13.49 2.94 10.38
C THR A 202 12.25 3.77 10.66
N GLU A 203 11.96 4.77 9.84
CA GLU A 203 10.74 5.56 9.91
C GLU A 203 9.52 4.67 9.75
N CYS A 204 9.49 3.72 8.81
CA CYS A 204 8.37 2.82 8.65
C CYS A 204 8.19 1.87 9.85
N ILE A 205 9.28 1.42 10.48
CA ILE A 205 9.21 0.64 11.72
C ILE A 205 8.71 1.51 12.87
N TYR A 206 9.26 2.72 13.02
CA TYR A 206 8.76 3.68 13.99
C TYR A 206 7.36 4.13 13.69
N ASP A 207 6.87 4.10 12.46
CA ASP A 207 5.49 4.40 12.13
C ASP A 207 4.55 3.27 12.55
N VAL A 208 4.98 2.00 12.45
CA VAL A 208 4.25 0.89 13.08
C VAL A 208 4.16 1.11 14.59
N ILE A 209 5.20 1.68 15.18
CA ILE A 209 5.35 1.83 16.62
C ILE A 209 4.70 3.14 17.11
N ASN A 210 4.73 4.21 16.32
CA ASN A 210 4.18 5.55 16.53
C ASN A 210 2.71 5.66 16.11
N MET A 211 2.23 4.77 15.23
CA MET A 211 0.80 4.46 15.16
C MET A 211 0.26 3.92 16.50
N GLY A 212 1.12 3.70 17.51
CA GLY A 212 0.79 3.54 18.92
C GLY A 212 1.51 4.50 19.91
N LEU A 213 2.01 5.69 19.49
CA LEU A 213 2.79 6.59 20.37
C LEU A 213 2.48 8.11 20.28
N ASP A 214 1.27 8.54 19.92
CA ASP A 214 0.96 10.00 19.98
C ASP A 214 0.00 10.44 21.10
N GLU A 215 -0.58 9.54 21.92
CA GLU A 215 -1.23 9.88 23.22
C GLU A 215 -1.06 8.81 24.35
N GLU A 216 -0.30 7.72 24.15
CA GLU A 216 -0.41 6.44 24.90
C GLU A 216 0.85 5.95 25.65
N ASP A 217 1.76 6.81 26.12
CA ASP A 217 2.99 6.36 26.82
C ASP A 217 2.73 5.48 28.07
N ASP A 218 1.53 5.58 28.69
CA ASP A 218 1.11 4.73 29.82
C ASP A 218 0.31 3.47 29.41
N ILE A 219 -0.39 3.49 28.27
CA ILE A 219 -1.31 2.40 27.87
C ILE A 219 -0.57 1.30 27.12
N THR A 220 0.37 1.66 26.24
CA THR A 220 1.13 0.69 25.43
C THR A 220 2.20 -0.02 26.25
N THR A 221 2.88 0.69 27.16
CA THR A 221 3.78 0.07 28.15
C THR A 221 3.03 -0.94 29.02
N ALA A 222 1.86 -0.55 29.54
CA ALA A 222 1.01 -1.46 30.32
C ALA A 222 0.53 -2.67 29.49
N LEU A 223 0.19 -2.49 28.21
CA LEU A 223 -0.19 -3.57 27.32
C LEU A 223 0.95 -4.59 27.16
N TYR A 224 2.18 -4.14 26.89
CA TYR A 224 3.32 -5.06 26.71
C TYR A 224 3.69 -5.77 28.01
N GLU A 225 3.64 -5.10 29.16
CA GLU A 225 3.83 -5.74 30.47
C GLU A 225 2.75 -6.81 30.73
N GLU A 226 1.47 -6.51 30.46
CA GLU A 226 0.37 -7.46 30.62
C GLU A 226 0.44 -8.65 29.63
N LEU A 227 0.95 -8.42 28.42
CA LEU A 227 1.17 -9.46 27.41
C LEU A 227 2.36 -10.35 27.77
N ASP A 228 3.44 -9.78 28.31
CA ASP A 228 4.62 -10.53 28.77
C ASP A 228 4.26 -11.44 29.96
N ASP A 229 3.48 -10.94 30.92
CA ASP A 229 3.00 -11.75 32.05
C ASP A 229 2.10 -12.90 31.59
N PHE A 230 1.25 -12.65 30.58
CA PHE A 230 0.42 -13.70 29.99
C PHE A 230 1.24 -14.68 29.16
N GLU A 231 2.23 -14.22 28.38
CA GLU A 231 3.17 -15.08 27.65
C GLU A 231 3.91 -16.01 28.62
N TYR A 232 4.42 -15.47 29.73
CA TYR A 232 5.08 -16.25 30.77
C TYR A 232 4.17 -17.35 31.35
N TYR A 233 2.89 -17.03 31.61
CA TYR A 233 1.90 -18.02 32.05
C TYR A 233 1.69 -19.16 31.02
N LEU A 234 1.84 -18.89 29.72
CA LEU A 234 1.66 -19.88 28.65
C LEU A 234 2.92 -20.70 28.33
N GLN A 235 4.12 -20.22 28.66
CA GLN A 235 5.42 -20.87 28.34
C GLN A 235 5.54 -22.30 28.89
N GLY A 236 4.82 -22.64 29.96
CA GLY A 236 4.75 -24.00 30.51
C GLY A 236 3.62 -24.89 29.97
N GLN A 237 2.77 -24.38 29.07
CA GLN A 237 1.50 -25.04 28.70
C GLN A 237 1.37 -25.35 27.19
N MET A 238 2.15 -24.69 26.32
CA MET A 238 2.04 -24.85 24.87
C MET A 238 3.31 -24.42 24.13
N SER A 239 3.35 -24.68 22.83
CA SER A 239 4.50 -24.32 21.99
C SER A 239 4.59 -22.82 21.70
N ARG A 240 5.80 -22.32 21.43
CA ARG A 240 6.04 -20.89 21.09
C ARG A 240 5.19 -20.38 19.92
N SER A 241 4.88 -21.25 18.94
CA SER A 241 4.00 -20.93 17.82
C SER A 241 2.55 -20.70 18.25
N GLU A 242 2.06 -21.52 19.19
CA GLU A 242 0.71 -21.37 19.76
C GLU A 242 0.62 -20.16 20.70
N ILE A 243 1.68 -19.89 21.47
CA ILE A 243 1.80 -18.67 22.31
C ILE A 243 1.72 -17.44 21.42
N LYS A 244 2.54 -17.35 20.37
CA LYS A 244 2.54 -16.22 19.43
C LYS A 244 1.14 -15.96 18.87
N LYS A 245 0.42 -17.02 18.50
CA LYS A 245 -0.97 -16.91 18.01
C LYS A 245 -1.91 -16.29 19.04
N HIS A 246 -1.77 -16.64 20.32
CA HIS A 246 -2.58 -16.06 21.40
C HIS A 246 -2.22 -14.59 21.68
N ILE A 247 -0.93 -14.25 21.67
CA ILE A 247 -0.46 -12.87 21.84
C ILE A 247 -0.96 -11.99 20.69
N THR A 248 -0.79 -12.42 19.43
CA THR A 248 -1.30 -11.69 18.26
C THR A 248 -2.82 -11.50 18.32
N ASN A 249 -3.58 -12.51 18.73
CA ASN A 249 -5.03 -12.37 18.86
C ASN A 249 -5.43 -11.36 19.96
N LEU A 250 -4.69 -11.27 21.07
CA LEU A 250 -4.96 -10.30 22.13
C LEU A 250 -4.62 -8.88 21.69
N ILE A 251 -3.49 -8.68 21.03
CA ILE A 251 -3.12 -7.39 20.42
C ILE A 251 -4.22 -6.93 19.47
N ASN A 252 -4.65 -7.80 18.55
CA ASN A 252 -5.72 -7.48 17.60
C ASN A 252 -7.05 -7.12 18.29
N ILE A 253 -7.41 -7.80 19.40
CA ILE A 253 -8.62 -7.46 20.16
C ILE A 253 -8.46 -6.13 20.89
N PHE A 254 -7.28 -5.89 21.45
CA PHE A 254 -6.96 -4.66 22.17
C PHE A 254 -7.06 -3.44 21.26
N GLU A 255 -6.34 -3.49 20.14
CA GLU A 255 -6.30 -2.42 19.13
C GLU A 255 -7.69 -2.11 18.53
N HIS A 256 -8.58 -3.10 18.43
CA HIS A 256 -9.88 -2.89 17.79
C HIS A 256 -11.04 -2.62 18.73
N TYR A 257 -11.01 -3.10 19.99
CA TYR A 257 -12.16 -3.01 20.89
C TYR A 257 -11.85 -2.47 22.27
N VAL A 258 -10.58 -2.40 22.66
CA VAL A 258 -10.20 -1.97 24.01
C VAL A 258 -9.63 -0.57 23.98
N ILE A 259 -8.81 -0.25 23.00
CA ILE A 259 -8.12 1.04 22.88
C ILE A 259 -9.09 2.24 22.90
N GLU A 260 -10.29 2.07 22.33
CA GLU A 260 -11.32 3.12 22.30
C GLU A 260 -12.07 3.30 23.64
N TYR A 261 -12.01 2.32 24.56
CA TYR A 261 -12.89 2.23 25.74
C TYR A 261 -12.18 1.89 27.07
N GLY A 262 -10.91 1.51 27.05
CA GLY A 262 -10.16 1.01 28.20
C GLY A 262 -8.67 1.35 28.10
N ASN A 263 -8.03 1.45 29.25
CA ASN A 263 -6.62 1.87 29.36
C ASN A 263 -5.67 0.67 29.58
N SER A 264 -6.21 -0.54 29.66
CA SER A 264 -5.47 -1.77 30.00
C SER A 264 -6.12 -2.99 29.34
N LEU A 265 -5.32 -4.01 29.02
CA LEU A 265 -5.84 -5.27 28.44
C LEU A 265 -6.75 -6.02 29.42
N HIS A 266 -6.58 -5.81 30.73
CA HIS A 266 -7.51 -6.26 31.77
C HIS A 266 -8.93 -5.71 31.59
N ASP A 267 -9.11 -4.55 30.96
CA ASP A 267 -10.42 -3.93 30.74
C ASP A 267 -11.30 -4.72 29.76
N ILE A 268 -10.73 -5.67 29.00
CA ILE A 268 -11.53 -6.65 28.23
C ILE A 268 -12.54 -7.36 29.15
N ALA A 269 -12.20 -7.59 30.42
CA ALA A 269 -13.09 -8.22 31.39
C ALA A 269 -14.36 -7.40 31.71
N LYS A 270 -14.33 -6.08 31.45
CA LYS A 270 -15.43 -5.15 31.70
C LYS A 270 -16.35 -5.00 30.47
N LEU A 271 -15.92 -5.47 29.29
CA LEU A 271 -16.68 -5.39 28.06
C LEU A 271 -17.84 -6.40 28.02
N ASP A 272 -18.90 -6.04 27.32
CA ASP A 272 -19.91 -7.01 26.88
C ASP A 272 -19.31 -7.86 25.74
N LEU A 273 -18.74 -9.00 26.11
CA LEU A 273 -18.09 -9.94 25.18
C LEU A 273 -19.05 -10.45 24.09
N GLU A 274 -20.35 -10.55 24.37
CA GLU A 274 -21.33 -11.00 23.39
C GLU A 274 -21.54 -9.93 22.32
N HIS A 275 -21.68 -8.68 22.74
CA HIS A 275 -21.78 -7.53 21.84
C HIS A 275 -20.50 -7.34 21.03
N MET A 276 -19.33 -7.39 21.68
CA MET A 276 -18.02 -7.26 21.02
C MET A 276 -17.84 -8.29 19.90
N ILE A 277 -18.16 -9.57 20.15
CA ILE A 277 -18.05 -10.62 19.13
C ILE A 277 -19.04 -10.41 17.98
N LYS A 278 -20.25 -9.89 18.26
CA LYS A 278 -21.24 -9.59 17.21
C LYS A 278 -20.78 -8.43 16.33
N GLU A 279 -20.26 -7.35 16.91
CA GLU A 279 -19.71 -6.23 16.14
C GLU A 279 -18.47 -6.67 15.36
N ALA A 280 -17.59 -7.48 15.95
CA ALA A 280 -16.43 -8.09 15.29
C ALA A 280 -16.73 -8.96 14.07
N ILE A 281 -17.90 -9.59 14.03
CA ILE A 281 -18.34 -10.33 12.85
C ILE A 281 -18.94 -9.36 11.82
N LYS A 282 -19.61 -8.30 12.28
CA LYS A 282 -20.31 -7.33 11.44
C LYS A 282 -19.39 -6.34 10.74
N ASP A 283 -18.31 -5.91 11.40
CA ASP A 283 -17.29 -5.01 10.84
C ASP A 283 -16.24 -5.74 9.99
N GLY A 284 -16.25 -7.08 9.99
CA GLY A 284 -15.36 -7.91 9.20
C GLY A 284 -14.02 -8.20 9.88
N PHE A 285 -13.85 -7.91 11.17
CA PHE A 285 -12.69 -8.32 11.94
C PHE A 285 -12.58 -9.85 12.07
N ILE A 286 -13.72 -10.54 12.20
CA ILE A 286 -13.83 -12.00 12.19
C ILE A 286 -14.53 -12.44 10.91
N LEU A 287 -13.77 -13.00 9.97
CA LEU A 287 -14.25 -13.38 8.63
C LEU A 287 -14.67 -14.84 8.53
N SER A 288 -14.20 -15.68 9.46
CA SER A 288 -14.38 -17.13 9.40
C SER A 288 -14.67 -17.78 10.76
N GLN A 289 -15.23 -18.98 10.70
CA GLN A 289 -15.45 -19.82 11.89
C GLN A 289 -14.14 -20.21 12.58
N GLN A 290 -13.06 -20.35 11.80
CA GLN A 290 -11.75 -20.70 12.31
C GLN A 290 -11.14 -19.54 13.10
N GLU A 291 -11.28 -18.31 12.61
CA GLU A 291 -10.88 -17.09 13.31
C GLU A 291 -11.72 -16.88 14.57
N LEU A 292 -13.05 -16.99 14.47
CA LEU A 292 -13.93 -16.90 15.66
C LEU A 292 -13.49 -17.89 16.75
N SER A 293 -13.22 -19.13 16.35
CA SER A 293 -12.74 -20.16 17.28
C SER A 293 -11.36 -19.83 17.86
N SER A 294 -10.49 -19.20 17.07
CA SER A 294 -9.16 -18.74 17.49
C SER A 294 -9.24 -17.62 18.53
N TYR A 295 -10.06 -16.60 18.30
CA TYR A 295 -10.28 -15.50 19.24
C TYR A 295 -10.96 -15.97 20.52
N ILE A 296 -12.03 -16.77 20.43
CA ILE A 296 -12.68 -17.36 21.61
C ILE A 296 -11.71 -18.22 22.42
N SER A 297 -10.87 -19.03 21.75
CA SER A 297 -9.86 -19.85 22.44
C SER A 297 -8.84 -18.98 23.20
N THR A 298 -8.44 -17.87 22.61
CA THR A 298 -7.52 -16.90 23.22
C THR A 298 -8.15 -16.23 24.45
N LEU A 299 -9.35 -15.67 24.31
CA LEU A 299 -10.08 -15.04 25.41
C LEU A 299 -10.33 -16.01 26.58
N LYS A 300 -10.63 -17.29 26.29
CA LYS A 300 -10.77 -18.32 27.34
C LYS A 300 -9.49 -18.53 28.14
N LYS A 301 -8.33 -18.59 27.46
CA LYS A 301 -7.04 -18.79 28.13
C LYS A 301 -6.66 -17.54 28.92
N TYR A 302 -6.86 -16.36 28.36
CA TYR A 302 -6.59 -15.09 29.02
C TYR A 302 -7.45 -14.88 30.26
N PHE A 303 -8.77 -15.06 30.18
CA PHE A 303 -9.64 -14.95 31.36
C PHE A 303 -9.40 -16.04 32.40
N LYS A 304 -8.95 -17.23 32.00
CA LYS A 304 -8.51 -18.26 32.95
C LYS A 304 -7.28 -17.80 33.74
N TYR A 305 -6.32 -17.16 33.05
CA TYR A 305 -5.15 -16.55 33.64
C TYR A 305 -5.53 -15.40 34.58
N LEU A 306 -6.32 -14.42 34.12
CA LEU A 306 -6.77 -13.31 34.96
C LEU A 306 -7.48 -13.77 36.22
N LYS A 307 -8.39 -14.75 36.10
CA LYS A 307 -9.07 -15.38 37.24
C LYS A 307 -8.10 -16.03 38.24
N SER A 308 -6.96 -16.55 37.76
CA SER A 308 -5.95 -17.17 38.63
C SER A 308 -5.16 -16.14 39.44
N ILE A 309 -5.08 -14.89 38.97
CA ILE A 309 -4.42 -13.77 39.65
C ILE A 309 -5.40 -13.06 40.59
N ARG A 310 -6.62 -12.74 40.11
CA ARG A 310 -7.63 -12.05 40.91
C ARG A 310 -9.02 -12.69 40.78
N PRO A 311 -9.75 -12.95 41.88
CA PRO A 311 -11.08 -13.56 41.84
C PRO A 311 -12.16 -12.75 41.11
N GLU A 312 -11.97 -11.43 40.98
CA GLU A 312 -12.92 -10.51 40.33
C GLU A 312 -13.20 -10.85 38.85
N TYR A 313 -12.25 -11.50 38.16
CA TYR A 313 -12.40 -11.93 36.77
C TYR A 313 -13.20 -13.23 36.58
N LYS A 314 -13.76 -13.81 37.66
CA LYS A 314 -14.49 -15.08 37.62
C LYS A 314 -15.73 -15.02 36.72
N ASP A 315 -16.41 -13.87 36.67
CA ASP A 315 -17.63 -13.74 35.87
C ASP A 315 -17.34 -13.50 34.38
N ALA A 316 -16.29 -12.73 34.04
CA ALA A 316 -15.78 -12.64 32.68
C ALA A 316 -15.36 -14.02 32.13
N TYR A 317 -14.70 -14.84 32.96
CA TYR A 317 -14.36 -16.22 32.61
C TYR A 317 -15.59 -17.11 32.39
N LYS A 318 -16.66 -16.97 33.17
CA LYS A 318 -17.91 -17.72 32.93
C LYS A 318 -18.59 -17.28 31.63
N ASN A 319 -18.62 -15.97 31.37
CA ASN A 319 -19.24 -15.40 30.17
C ASN A 319 -18.58 -15.95 28.89
N ILE A 320 -17.25 -15.92 28.80
CA ILE A 320 -16.56 -16.49 27.63
C ILE A 320 -16.76 -18.01 27.50
N LEU A 321 -16.98 -18.75 28.59
CA LEU A 321 -17.30 -20.18 28.53
C LEU A 321 -18.71 -20.42 27.96
N GLU A 322 -19.66 -19.56 28.28
CA GLU A 322 -21.02 -19.60 27.72
C GLU A 322 -21.03 -19.26 26.24
N ILE A 323 -20.37 -18.17 25.85
CA ILE A 323 -20.14 -17.80 24.43
C ILE A 323 -19.46 -18.95 23.68
N SER A 324 -18.45 -19.58 24.28
CA SER A 324 -17.75 -20.71 23.67
C SER A 324 -18.65 -21.92 23.41
N LYS A 325 -19.63 -22.19 24.27
CA LYS A 325 -20.62 -23.25 24.05
C LYS A 325 -21.60 -22.88 22.94
N ASN A 326 -21.97 -21.60 22.87
CA ASN A 326 -22.95 -21.07 21.93
C ASN A 326 -22.33 -20.52 20.63
N ARG A 327 -21.04 -20.75 20.38
CA ARG A 327 -20.27 -20.15 19.25
C ARG A 327 -20.90 -20.31 17.87
N PHE A 328 -21.68 -21.37 17.66
CA PHE A 328 -22.37 -21.64 16.40
C PHE A 328 -23.55 -20.69 16.14
N LEU A 329 -24.15 -20.11 17.19
CA LEU A 329 -25.27 -19.15 17.06
C LEU A 329 -24.81 -17.81 16.46
N TYR A 330 -23.55 -17.44 16.65
CA TYR A 330 -22.96 -16.20 16.16
C TYR A 330 -22.71 -16.21 14.64
N LEU A 331 -22.50 -17.40 14.05
CA LEU A 331 -22.26 -17.57 12.62
C LEU A 331 -23.51 -17.98 11.83
N ASN A 332 -24.66 -18.14 12.51
CA ASN A 332 -25.89 -18.62 11.87
C ASN A 332 -26.55 -17.60 10.93
N HIS A 333 -25.96 -16.42 10.78
CA HIS A 333 -26.26 -15.49 9.71
C HIS A 333 -25.19 -15.64 8.64
N LYS A 334 -25.54 -16.28 7.51
CA LYS A 334 -24.75 -16.23 6.28
C LYS A 334 -24.17 -14.83 6.13
N ILE A 335 -22.86 -14.70 6.31
CA ILE A 335 -22.12 -13.45 6.16
C ILE A 335 -22.38 -12.98 4.72
N LYS A 336 -23.36 -12.10 4.53
CA LYS A 336 -23.48 -11.30 3.33
C LYS A 336 -22.40 -10.24 3.46
N LEU A 337 -21.18 -10.60 3.08
CA LEU A 337 -20.10 -9.63 2.80
C LEU A 337 -20.70 -8.60 1.84
N ILE A 338 -21.00 -7.40 2.33
CA ILE A 338 -21.30 -6.28 1.44
C ILE A 338 -19.91 -5.71 1.13
N PRO A 339 -19.39 -5.88 -0.09
CA PRO A 339 -18.07 -5.33 -0.42
C PRO A 339 -18.11 -3.80 -0.27
N ASN A 340 -17.01 -3.21 0.22
CA ASN A 340 -16.90 -1.75 0.43
C ASN A 340 -17.14 -0.94 -0.87
N PHE A 341 -16.82 -1.58 -2.01
CA PHE A 341 -17.08 -1.11 -3.37
C PHE A 341 -17.73 -2.21 -4.20
N ASP A 342 -18.75 -1.87 -4.96
CA ASP A 342 -19.36 -2.76 -5.95
C ASP A 342 -18.63 -2.58 -7.29
N ILE A 343 -17.53 -3.32 -7.47
CA ILE A 343 -16.63 -3.18 -8.63
C ILE A 343 -17.12 -4.08 -9.76
N ASN A 344 -17.35 -3.50 -10.94
CA ASN A 344 -17.66 -4.25 -12.15
C ASN A 344 -16.40 -4.97 -12.65
N ARG A 345 -16.28 -6.24 -12.28
CA ARG A 345 -15.15 -7.09 -12.68
C ARG A 345 -14.99 -7.21 -14.19
N THR A 346 -16.07 -7.16 -14.96
CA THR A 346 -15.99 -7.19 -16.43
C THR A 346 -15.27 -5.96 -16.96
N ILE A 347 -15.55 -4.77 -16.41
CA ILE A 347 -14.84 -3.55 -16.77
C ILE A 347 -13.38 -3.64 -16.31
N SER A 348 -13.15 -3.94 -15.02
CA SER A 348 -11.81 -4.05 -14.42
C SER A 348 -10.89 -5.04 -15.16
N THR A 349 -11.34 -6.27 -15.43
CA THR A 349 -10.52 -7.29 -16.10
C THR A 349 -10.19 -6.95 -17.56
N ASN A 350 -11.00 -6.11 -18.23
CA ASN A 350 -10.70 -5.69 -19.60
C ASN A 350 -9.81 -4.44 -19.68
N ILE A 351 -9.59 -3.75 -18.56
CA ILE A 351 -8.65 -2.63 -18.47
C ILE A 351 -7.19 -3.15 -18.38
N SER A 352 -6.98 -4.36 -17.86
CA SER A 352 -5.64 -4.92 -17.54
C SER A 352 -4.68 -5.12 -18.73
N ASN A 353 -5.13 -4.89 -19.96
CA ASN A 353 -4.32 -5.03 -21.18
C ASN A 353 -4.05 -3.70 -21.91
N GLY A 354 -4.44 -2.56 -21.34
CA GLY A 354 -4.44 -1.28 -22.10
C GLY A 354 -4.43 -0.01 -21.26
N ILE A 355 -3.73 0.01 -20.12
CA ILE A 355 -3.51 1.27 -19.38
C ILE A 355 -2.53 2.12 -20.19
N ILE A 356 -3.08 3.07 -20.93
CA ILE A 356 -2.33 4.13 -21.62
C ILE A 356 -1.73 5.06 -20.55
N GLU A 357 -0.58 5.68 -20.83
CA GLU A 357 0.10 6.67 -19.97
C GLU A 357 -0.88 7.72 -19.39
N PHE A 358 -1.84 8.21 -20.19
CA PHE A 358 -2.86 9.15 -19.74
C PHE A 358 -3.80 8.60 -18.64
N ALA A 359 -4.15 7.31 -18.68
CA ALA A 359 -4.98 6.69 -17.65
C ALA A 359 -4.20 6.51 -16.34
N PHE A 360 -2.89 6.26 -16.43
CA PHE A 360 -2.00 6.22 -15.28
C PHE A 360 -1.88 7.61 -14.63
N ASP A 361 -1.60 8.66 -15.39
CA ASP A 361 -1.52 10.04 -14.88
C ASP A 361 -2.84 10.48 -14.23
N PHE A 362 -3.97 10.09 -14.80
CA PHE A 362 -5.30 10.37 -14.24
C PHE A 362 -5.52 9.69 -12.87
N ILE A 363 -5.13 8.42 -12.72
CA ILE A 363 -5.22 7.69 -11.44
C ILE A 363 -4.26 8.32 -10.43
N MET A 364 -3.03 8.59 -10.82
CA MET A 364 -2.02 9.25 -9.98
C MET A 364 -2.51 10.61 -9.47
N ASP A 365 -3.14 11.42 -10.33
CA ASP A 365 -3.72 12.71 -9.94
C ASP A 365 -4.88 12.53 -8.94
N ASN A 366 -5.67 11.47 -9.06
CA ASN A 366 -6.70 11.16 -8.06
C ASN A 366 -6.11 10.74 -6.72
N GLU A 367 -5.07 9.91 -6.73
CA GLU A 367 -4.38 9.48 -5.51
C GLU A 367 -3.74 10.66 -4.80
N ARG A 368 -3.08 11.56 -5.53
CA ARG A 368 -2.55 12.82 -4.99
C ARG A 368 -3.63 13.69 -4.37
N PHE A 369 -4.80 13.77 -5.01
CA PHE A 369 -5.95 14.48 -4.45
C PHE A 369 -6.43 13.84 -3.13
N LEU A 370 -6.52 12.50 -3.06
CA LEU A 370 -6.93 11.79 -1.85
C LEU A 370 -5.89 11.89 -0.74
N LEU A 371 -4.61 11.71 -1.05
CA LEU A 371 -3.51 11.85 -0.09
C LEU A 371 -3.48 13.26 0.50
N PHE A 372 -3.63 14.30 -0.34
CA PHE A 372 -3.74 15.68 0.13
C PHE A 372 -4.92 15.88 1.09
N LEU A 373 -6.08 15.28 0.78
CA LEU A 373 -7.28 15.32 1.62
C LEU A 373 -7.09 14.54 2.95
N MET A 374 -6.31 13.46 2.93
CA MET A 374 -6.04 12.62 4.10
C MET A 374 -5.02 13.26 5.03
N SER A 375 -4.05 14.00 4.49
CA SER A 375 -3.08 14.73 5.32
C SER A 375 -3.72 15.86 6.10
N ASN A 376 -4.71 16.56 5.54
CA ASN A 376 -5.43 17.63 6.22
C ASN A 376 -6.86 17.84 5.66
N PRO A 377 -7.87 18.12 6.51
CA PRO A 377 -9.19 18.54 6.05
C PRO A 377 -9.14 19.78 5.13
N ILE A 378 -9.77 19.70 3.96
CA ILE A 378 -9.71 20.77 2.96
C ILE A 378 -10.80 21.82 3.25
N PRO A 379 -10.44 23.10 3.45
CA PRO A 379 -11.42 24.15 3.67
C PRO A 379 -12.32 24.41 2.45
N LEU A 380 -13.61 24.55 2.70
CA LEU A 380 -14.66 24.81 1.71
C LEU A 380 -15.23 26.23 1.84
N THR A 381 -15.84 26.70 0.76
CA THR A 381 -16.58 27.97 0.74
C THR A 381 -17.95 27.81 1.41
N LYS A 382 -18.38 28.83 2.17
CA LYS A 382 -19.62 28.74 2.97
C LYS A 382 -20.86 28.39 2.15
N LYS A 383 -21.04 29.07 1.00
CA LYS A 383 -22.27 29.03 0.21
C LYS A 383 -22.35 27.84 -0.75
N ARG A 384 -21.28 27.57 -1.50
CA ARG A 384 -21.26 26.52 -2.54
C ARG A 384 -20.59 25.23 -2.08
N LYS A 385 -19.95 25.25 -0.90
CA LYS A 385 -19.14 24.14 -0.38
C LYS A 385 -18.04 23.69 -1.35
N TYR A 386 -17.57 24.59 -2.22
CA TYR A 386 -16.42 24.33 -3.09
C TYR A 386 -15.10 24.51 -2.36
N ILE A 387 -14.07 23.80 -2.79
CA ILE A 387 -12.70 23.95 -2.30
C ILE A 387 -12.27 25.41 -2.44
N LYS A 388 -11.65 25.96 -1.38
CA LYS A 388 -11.14 27.33 -1.42
C LYS A 388 -10.01 27.46 -2.45
N ARG A 389 -9.96 28.61 -3.11
CA ARG A 389 -9.02 28.90 -4.22
C ARG A 389 -7.55 28.59 -3.91
N LYS A 390 -7.06 28.94 -2.71
CA LYS A 390 -5.69 28.63 -2.29
C LYS A 390 -5.40 27.13 -2.41
N ASN A 391 -6.31 26.29 -1.90
CA ASN A 391 -6.17 24.84 -1.94
C ASN A 391 -6.40 24.27 -3.35
N LEU A 392 -7.23 24.91 -4.19
CA LEU A 392 -7.36 24.52 -5.61
C LEU A 392 -6.06 24.73 -6.39
N GLU A 393 -5.40 25.87 -6.18
CA GLU A 393 -4.11 26.18 -6.83
C GLU A 393 -3.01 25.22 -6.35
N GLU A 394 -2.97 24.94 -5.05
CA GLU A 394 -2.04 23.97 -4.45
C GLU A 394 -2.26 22.55 -4.98
N LEU A 395 -3.50 22.07 -4.98
CA LEU A 395 -3.86 20.78 -5.57
C LEU A 395 -3.49 20.73 -7.05
N ASN A 396 -3.80 21.76 -7.83
CA ASN A 396 -3.46 21.80 -9.25
C ASN A 396 -1.95 21.79 -9.50
N ASN A 397 -1.14 22.32 -8.59
CA ASN A 397 0.32 22.32 -8.70
C ASN A 397 0.95 20.96 -8.42
N ILE A 398 0.28 20.07 -7.68
CA ILE A 398 0.78 18.72 -7.42
C ILE A 398 0.32 17.70 -8.46
N MET A 399 -0.61 18.05 -9.34
CA MET A 399 -1.07 17.15 -10.42
C MET A 399 -0.03 17.07 -11.56
N GLU A 400 0.02 15.91 -12.22
CA GLU A 400 0.65 15.71 -13.52
C GLU A 400 -0.11 16.50 -14.59
N ASN A 401 -1.44 16.36 -14.64
CA ASN A 401 -2.29 17.05 -15.60
C ASN A 401 -2.73 18.44 -15.11
N ARG A 402 -1.76 19.34 -14.90
CA ARG A 402 -2.04 20.70 -14.43
C ARG A 402 -2.94 21.45 -15.41
N THR A 403 -4.02 22.04 -14.89
CA THR A 403 -4.88 22.92 -15.68
C THR A 403 -4.30 24.34 -15.67
N ASN A 404 -3.99 24.89 -16.86
CA ASN A 404 -3.60 26.29 -16.98
C ASN A 404 -4.85 27.20 -17.03
N VAL A 405 -5.13 27.90 -15.95
CA VAL A 405 -6.32 28.76 -15.83
C VAL A 405 -5.94 30.23 -15.99
N GLN A 406 -6.34 30.85 -17.10
CA GLN A 406 -6.03 32.27 -17.39
C GLN A 406 -6.90 33.28 -16.63
N LYS A 407 -7.93 32.80 -15.93
CA LYS A 407 -8.91 33.64 -15.23
C LYS A 407 -8.31 34.22 -13.95
N LYS A 408 -8.39 35.54 -13.74
CA LYS A 408 -7.85 36.24 -12.56
C LYS A 408 -8.38 35.75 -11.21
N ARG A 409 -9.58 35.17 -11.17
CA ARG A 409 -10.22 34.63 -9.96
C ARG A 409 -10.84 33.27 -10.30
N PRO A 410 -10.03 32.21 -10.35
CA PRO A 410 -10.51 30.89 -10.70
C PRO A 410 -11.32 30.31 -9.53
N ASN A 411 -12.33 29.53 -9.88
CA ASN A 411 -13.16 28.74 -8.99
C ASN A 411 -13.00 27.25 -9.32
N GLN A 412 -13.60 26.36 -8.53
CA GLN A 412 -13.46 24.91 -8.71
C GLN A 412 -13.85 24.42 -10.11
N GLU A 413 -14.83 25.05 -10.77
CA GLU A 413 -15.32 24.68 -12.11
C GLU A 413 -14.31 25.03 -13.22
N ASP A 414 -13.41 25.98 -12.92
CA ASP A 414 -12.30 26.31 -13.79
C ASP A 414 -11.16 25.26 -13.71
N PHE A 415 -11.25 24.28 -12.79
CA PHE A 415 -10.35 23.12 -12.66
C PHE A 415 -11.11 21.80 -12.87
N PRO A 416 -11.35 21.38 -14.13
CA PRO A 416 -12.26 20.28 -14.44
C PRO A 416 -11.92 18.94 -13.76
N MET A 417 -10.62 18.64 -13.61
CA MET A 417 -10.17 17.38 -13.01
C MET A 417 -10.40 17.37 -11.48
N LEU A 418 -10.04 18.47 -10.80
CA LEU A 418 -10.31 18.62 -9.37
C LEU A 418 -11.81 18.68 -9.06
N GLU A 419 -12.60 19.32 -9.93
CA GLU A 419 -14.06 19.30 -9.84
C GLU A 419 -14.59 17.87 -9.92
N PHE A 420 -14.10 17.08 -10.87
CA PHE A 420 -14.50 15.70 -11.06
C PHE A 420 -14.14 14.83 -9.86
N PHE A 421 -12.90 14.91 -9.36
CA PHE A 421 -12.46 14.15 -8.18
C PHE A 421 -13.24 14.52 -6.93
N TYR A 422 -13.47 15.81 -6.68
CA TYR A 422 -14.28 16.26 -5.55
C TYR A 422 -15.66 15.60 -5.52
N HIS A 423 -16.35 15.58 -6.67
CA HIS A 423 -17.68 15.01 -6.74
C HIS A 423 -17.68 13.48 -6.73
N PHE A 424 -16.72 12.84 -7.40
CA PHE A 424 -16.51 11.39 -7.34
C PHE A 424 -16.27 10.92 -5.91
N SER A 425 -15.38 11.58 -5.18
CA SER A 425 -15.04 11.23 -3.81
C SER A 425 -16.24 11.37 -2.86
N LEU A 426 -17.13 12.35 -3.09
CA LEU A 426 -18.36 12.46 -2.30
C LEU A 426 -19.37 11.35 -2.63
N GLU A 427 -19.59 11.05 -3.91
CA GLU A 427 -20.61 10.07 -4.33
C GLU A 427 -20.22 8.64 -3.91
N ILE A 428 -18.96 8.26 -4.12
CA ILE A 428 -18.45 6.93 -3.73
C ILE A 428 -18.21 6.84 -2.21
N GLY A 429 -18.33 7.98 -1.51
CA GLY A 429 -18.17 8.07 -0.06
C GLY A 429 -16.72 7.96 0.38
N LEU A 430 -15.75 8.30 -0.48
CA LEU A 430 -14.34 8.45 -0.11
C LEU A 430 -14.13 9.68 0.77
N ALA A 431 -14.93 10.73 0.57
CA ALA A 431 -14.88 11.96 1.33
C ALA A 431 -16.28 12.33 1.87
N ASN A 432 -16.33 13.10 2.95
CA ASN A 432 -17.56 13.71 3.44
C ASN A 432 -17.36 15.18 3.80
N ILE A 433 -18.46 15.93 3.83
CA ILE A 433 -18.44 17.34 4.24
C ILE A 433 -18.86 17.41 5.71
N LYS A 434 -17.96 17.86 6.58
CA LYS A 434 -18.27 18.21 7.97
C LYS A 434 -18.10 19.72 8.15
N GLY A 435 -19.20 20.42 8.34
CA GLY A 435 -19.19 21.88 8.46
C GLY A 435 -18.71 22.58 7.19
N GLU A 436 -17.58 23.30 7.28
CA GLU A 436 -16.92 23.96 6.15
C GLU A 436 -15.66 23.23 5.69
N TYR A 437 -15.55 21.93 5.94
CA TYR A 437 -14.38 21.13 5.59
C TYR A 437 -14.79 19.86 4.84
N LEU A 438 -14.01 19.51 3.83
CA LEU A 438 -14.02 18.20 3.21
C LEU A 438 -13.03 17.32 3.99
N ASN A 439 -13.47 16.14 4.42
CA ASN A 439 -12.65 15.19 5.15
C ASN A 439 -12.60 13.87 4.39
N ALA A 440 -11.46 13.19 4.43
CA ALA A 440 -11.38 11.80 4.02
C ALA A 440 -12.23 10.92 4.96
N THR A 441 -12.68 9.80 4.45
CA THR A 441 -13.32 8.73 5.22
C THR A 441 -12.44 7.49 5.21
N ASN A 442 -12.76 6.50 6.04
CA ASN A 442 -12.10 5.19 6.02
C ASN A 442 -12.18 4.51 4.64
N LYS A 443 -13.21 4.82 3.82
CA LYS A 443 -13.30 4.34 2.44
C LYS A 443 -12.21 4.88 1.52
N ALA A 444 -11.67 6.07 1.77
CA ALA A 444 -10.52 6.56 1.00
C ALA A 444 -9.30 5.64 1.13
N HIS A 445 -9.02 5.16 2.35
CA HIS A 445 -7.92 4.21 2.59
C HIS A 445 -8.16 2.88 1.86
N TYR A 446 -9.38 2.36 1.89
CA TYR A 446 -9.72 1.13 1.16
C TYR A 446 -9.62 1.32 -0.37
N TYR A 447 -9.98 2.50 -0.87
CA TYR A 447 -9.90 2.82 -2.29
C TYR A 447 -8.45 2.88 -2.80
N LEU A 448 -7.52 3.46 -2.03
CA LEU A 448 -6.10 3.51 -2.39
C LEU A 448 -5.45 2.12 -2.53
N ARG A 449 -5.99 1.11 -1.84
CA ARG A 449 -5.52 -0.30 -1.90
C ARG A 449 -6.06 -1.09 -3.10
N LEU A 450 -7.04 -0.56 -3.82
CA LEU A 450 -7.56 -1.20 -5.03
C LEU A 450 -6.50 -1.20 -6.13
N SER A 451 -6.58 -2.14 -7.07
CA SER A 451 -5.76 -2.08 -8.28
C SER A 451 -6.12 -0.87 -9.14
N ASP A 452 -5.23 -0.45 -10.02
CA ASP A 452 -5.48 0.68 -10.93
C ASP A 452 -6.70 0.42 -11.82
N GLU A 453 -6.87 -0.83 -12.28
CA GLU A 453 -8.03 -1.26 -13.05
C GLU A 453 -9.33 -1.17 -12.26
N GLU A 454 -9.29 -1.53 -10.97
CA GLU A 454 -10.43 -1.45 -10.06
C GLU A 454 -10.82 0.00 -9.76
N LYS A 455 -9.84 0.86 -9.47
CA LYS A 455 -10.03 2.32 -9.30
C LYS A 455 -10.64 2.93 -10.55
N TYR A 456 -10.08 2.61 -11.72
CA TYR A 456 -10.55 3.11 -12.99
C TYR A 456 -11.97 2.61 -13.32
N SER A 457 -12.29 1.35 -13.02
CA SER A 457 -13.66 0.82 -13.16
C SER A 457 -14.68 1.64 -12.36
N LEU A 458 -14.34 2.06 -11.13
CA LEU A 458 -15.23 2.89 -10.31
C LEU A 458 -15.49 4.26 -10.92
N PHE A 459 -14.50 4.87 -11.58
CA PHE A 459 -14.70 6.13 -12.31
C PHE A 459 -15.65 5.98 -13.49
N ILE A 460 -15.50 4.90 -14.28
CA ILE A 460 -16.40 4.60 -15.39
C ILE A 460 -17.82 4.39 -14.86
N GLN A 461 -17.97 3.56 -13.83
CA GLN A 461 -19.27 3.35 -13.18
C GLN A 461 -19.90 4.65 -12.67
N TYR A 462 -19.09 5.56 -12.12
CA TYR A 462 -19.58 6.85 -11.65
C TYR A 462 -20.09 7.75 -12.78
N ILE A 463 -19.37 7.86 -13.91
CA ILE A 463 -19.82 8.61 -15.09
C ILE A 463 -21.12 8.03 -15.64
N LEU A 464 -21.26 6.70 -15.59
CA LEU A 464 -22.43 5.98 -16.04
C LEU A 464 -23.58 5.99 -15.02
N SER A 465 -23.37 6.44 -13.79
CA SER A 465 -24.41 6.42 -12.76
C SER A 465 -25.50 7.47 -13.00
N ASN A 466 -26.71 7.22 -12.50
CA ASN A 466 -27.80 8.19 -12.54
C ASN A 466 -27.53 9.41 -11.64
N ASN A 467 -26.63 9.28 -10.68
CA ASN A 467 -26.22 10.32 -9.73
C ASN A 467 -25.03 11.15 -10.23
N PHE A 468 -24.56 10.91 -11.46
CA PHE A 468 -23.41 11.61 -12.00
C PHE A 468 -23.56 13.14 -11.83
N PHE A 469 -22.64 13.76 -11.07
CA PHE A 469 -22.84 15.10 -10.50
C PHE A 469 -23.22 16.16 -11.53
N TYR A 470 -22.75 16.02 -12.77
CA TYR A 470 -23.03 16.96 -13.82
C TYR A 470 -24.53 17.06 -14.13
N VAL A 471 -25.25 15.94 -14.11
CA VAL A 471 -26.70 15.88 -14.35
C VAL A 471 -27.42 16.68 -13.28
N ASN A 472 -27.03 16.47 -12.01
CA ASN A 472 -27.58 17.16 -10.85
C ASN A 472 -27.23 18.66 -10.84
N LYS A 473 -25.96 19.00 -11.10
CA LYS A 473 -25.45 20.37 -11.06
C LYS A 473 -26.08 21.27 -12.12
N LYS A 474 -26.31 20.75 -13.33
CA LYS A 474 -26.93 21.51 -14.42
C LYS A 474 -28.46 21.41 -14.44
N LYS A 475 -29.07 20.77 -13.43
CA LYS A 475 -30.53 20.54 -13.35
C LYS A 475 -31.06 19.92 -14.65
N LEU A 476 -30.34 18.95 -15.18
CA LEU A 476 -30.68 18.28 -16.41
C LEU A 476 -31.65 17.14 -16.14
N ASP A 477 -32.48 16.82 -17.12
CA ASP A 477 -33.43 15.71 -17.03
C ASP A 477 -32.65 14.39 -17.05
N VAL A 478 -32.80 13.59 -16.00
CA VAL A 478 -32.07 12.33 -15.80
C VAL A 478 -32.42 11.31 -16.88
N HIS A 479 -33.69 11.23 -17.31
CA HIS A 479 -34.12 10.29 -18.34
C HIS A 479 -33.51 10.64 -19.71
N ILE A 480 -33.47 11.94 -20.05
CA ILE A 480 -32.83 12.41 -21.28
C ILE A 480 -31.31 12.18 -21.20
N ALA A 481 -30.69 12.40 -20.03
CA ALA A 481 -29.26 12.17 -19.84
C ALA A 481 -28.88 10.69 -20.06
N ILE A 482 -29.63 9.77 -19.43
CA ILE A 482 -29.45 8.32 -19.57
C ILE A 482 -29.59 7.89 -21.03
N LYS A 483 -30.69 8.30 -21.70
CA LYS A 483 -30.92 7.94 -23.11
C LYS A 483 -29.80 8.48 -24.01
N THR A 484 -29.36 9.72 -23.76
CA THR A 484 -28.28 10.33 -24.54
C THR A 484 -26.95 9.60 -24.32
N ARG A 485 -26.64 9.22 -23.06
CA ARG A 485 -25.45 8.43 -22.70
C ARG A 485 -25.42 7.11 -23.45
N ASP A 486 -26.51 6.35 -23.41
CA ASP A 486 -26.57 5.01 -24.00
C ASP A 486 -26.43 5.06 -25.52
N ASN A 487 -27.15 6.00 -26.17
CA ASN A 487 -27.01 6.24 -27.61
C ASN A 487 -25.58 6.70 -27.98
N LEU A 488 -24.94 7.49 -27.12
CA LEU A 488 -23.57 7.96 -27.34
C LEU A 488 -22.56 6.81 -27.22
N ILE A 489 -22.71 5.93 -26.24
CA ILE A 489 -21.88 4.73 -26.08
C ILE A 489 -22.03 3.82 -27.31
N GLU A 490 -23.25 3.59 -27.77
CA GLU A 490 -23.51 2.78 -28.97
C GLU A 490 -22.81 3.37 -30.20
N MET A 491 -22.95 4.68 -30.42
CA MET A 491 -22.26 5.40 -31.49
C MET A 491 -20.74 5.29 -31.39
N LEU A 492 -20.17 5.51 -30.19
CA LEU A 492 -18.72 5.48 -29.98
C LEU A 492 -18.15 4.07 -30.15
N SER A 493 -18.88 3.02 -29.78
CA SER A 493 -18.43 1.63 -29.95
C SER A 493 -18.23 1.22 -31.42
N GLN A 494 -18.84 1.94 -32.37
CA GLN A 494 -18.70 1.68 -33.81
C GLN A 494 -17.44 2.32 -34.41
N LEU A 495 -16.73 3.16 -33.66
CA LEU A 495 -15.55 3.88 -34.15
C LEU A 495 -14.30 3.00 -34.11
N LYS A 496 -13.43 3.20 -35.10
CA LYS A 496 -12.11 2.55 -35.15
C LYS A 496 -11.08 3.40 -34.44
N GLU A 497 -10.21 2.71 -33.71
CA GLU A 497 -9.03 3.29 -33.08
C GLU A 497 -8.09 3.94 -34.11
N GLY A 498 -7.43 5.02 -33.72
CA GLY A 498 -6.47 5.74 -34.57
C GLY A 498 -7.09 6.57 -35.70
N ILE A 499 -8.42 6.63 -35.80
CA ILE A 499 -9.14 7.44 -36.80
C ILE A 499 -9.83 8.61 -36.09
N PHE A 500 -9.57 9.83 -36.57
CA PHE A 500 -10.30 11.03 -36.17
C PHE A 500 -11.47 11.27 -37.13
N TYR A 501 -12.67 11.30 -36.58
CA TYR A 501 -13.91 11.50 -37.32
C TYR A 501 -14.41 12.93 -37.11
N GLU A 502 -14.71 13.66 -38.19
CA GLU A 502 -15.26 15.01 -38.09
C GLU A 502 -16.66 15.00 -37.48
N TYR A 503 -16.95 15.98 -36.63
CA TYR A 503 -18.26 16.17 -36.00
C TYR A 503 -19.43 16.10 -36.98
N SER A 504 -19.25 16.69 -38.16
CA SER A 504 -20.24 16.76 -39.25
C SER A 504 -20.64 15.40 -39.80
N LYS A 505 -19.82 14.37 -39.61
CA LYS A 505 -20.08 13.00 -40.07
C LYS A 505 -20.92 12.19 -39.07
N PHE A 506 -21.18 12.73 -37.88
CA PHE A 506 -22.02 12.09 -36.88
C PHE A 506 -23.46 12.60 -36.93
N ASN A 507 -24.44 11.68 -36.95
CA ASN A 507 -25.84 12.05 -36.80
C ASN A 507 -26.20 12.23 -35.31
N LEU A 508 -25.78 13.35 -34.73
CA LEU A 508 -25.94 13.63 -33.30
C LEU A 508 -27.38 13.96 -32.88
N MET A 509 -28.24 14.27 -33.85
CA MET A 509 -29.69 14.42 -33.61
C MET A 509 -30.31 13.12 -33.09
N ASN A 510 -29.79 11.97 -33.54
CA ASN A 510 -30.23 10.65 -33.08
C ASN A 510 -29.62 10.25 -31.72
N VAL A 511 -28.53 10.91 -31.30
CA VAL A 511 -27.86 10.63 -30.03
C VAL A 511 -28.61 11.29 -28.88
N GLY A 512 -28.90 12.59 -28.98
CA GLY A 512 -29.63 13.34 -27.96
C GLY A 512 -29.37 14.85 -28.02
N PRO A 513 -29.90 15.65 -27.08
CA PRO A 513 -29.70 17.08 -27.15
C PRO A 513 -28.24 17.45 -26.88
N PHE A 514 -27.71 18.40 -27.67
CA PHE A 514 -26.29 18.77 -27.68
C PHE A 514 -25.71 19.07 -26.29
N LYS A 515 -26.47 19.74 -25.43
CA LYS A 515 -26.05 20.07 -24.05
C LYS A 515 -25.72 18.84 -23.20
N TYR A 516 -26.31 17.68 -23.46
CA TYR A 516 -26.02 16.42 -22.78
C TYR A 516 -24.80 15.75 -23.39
N ILE A 517 -24.76 15.66 -24.73
CA ILE A 517 -23.64 15.09 -25.50
C ILE A 517 -22.32 15.74 -25.12
N GLN A 518 -22.26 17.07 -25.15
CA GLN A 518 -21.05 17.84 -24.82
C GLN A 518 -20.51 17.51 -23.41
N SER A 519 -21.40 17.19 -22.48
CA SER A 519 -21.05 16.81 -21.11
C SER A 519 -20.36 15.48 -21.04
N TYR A 520 -20.95 14.46 -21.65
CA TYR A 520 -20.39 13.12 -21.62
C TYR A 520 -19.07 13.09 -22.39
N ILE A 521 -19.00 13.75 -23.55
CA ILE A 521 -17.75 13.92 -24.31
C ILE A 521 -16.67 14.60 -23.45
N LYS A 522 -17.00 15.67 -22.72
CA LYS A 522 -16.03 16.34 -21.83
C LYS A 522 -15.43 15.37 -20.80
N HIS A 523 -16.27 14.54 -20.15
CA HIS A 523 -15.80 13.65 -19.09
C HIS A 523 -15.17 12.37 -19.62
N PHE A 524 -15.65 11.82 -20.75
CA PHE A 524 -14.99 10.72 -21.44
C PHE A 524 -13.59 11.11 -21.92
N LYS A 525 -13.39 12.35 -22.37
CA LYS A 525 -12.03 12.85 -22.63
C LYS A 525 -11.23 12.97 -21.34
N LEU A 526 -11.83 13.50 -20.28
CA LEU A 526 -11.14 13.72 -19.00
C LEU A 526 -10.59 12.42 -18.39
N VAL A 527 -11.31 11.31 -18.54
CA VAL A 527 -10.82 9.99 -18.12
C VAL A 527 -9.96 9.28 -19.18
N GLY A 528 -9.91 9.77 -20.42
CA GLY A 528 -9.03 9.22 -21.47
C GLY A 528 -9.66 8.15 -22.37
N LEU A 529 -10.99 8.10 -22.48
CA LEU A 529 -11.70 7.19 -23.39
C LEU A 529 -11.77 7.73 -24.82
N ILE A 530 -11.74 9.05 -24.98
CA ILE A 530 -11.80 9.69 -26.29
C ILE A 530 -10.81 10.84 -26.36
N GLU A 531 -10.45 11.18 -27.57
CA GLU A 531 -9.67 12.37 -27.90
C GLU A 531 -10.50 13.24 -28.82
N TYR A 532 -10.27 14.56 -28.77
CA TYR A 532 -10.82 15.45 -29.79
C TYR A 532 -9.82 16.55 -30.13
N SER A 533 -9.75 16.87 -31.43
CA SER A 533 -9.01 17.99 -31.98
C SER A 533 -9.98 19.07 -32.43
N TYR A 534 -9.60 20.34 -32.26
CA TYR A 534 -10.34 21.49 -32.77
C TYR A 534 -9.83 21.97 -34.13
N TYR A 535 -8.73 21.41 -34.64
CA TYR A 535 -8.07 21.86 -35.86
C TYR A 535 -7.84 20.69 -36.82
N PRO A 536 -8.17 20.83 -38.13
CA PRO A 536 -8.80 21.98 -38.80
C PRO A 536 -10.32 22.09 -38.60
N THR A 537 -10.98 21.02 -38.14
CA THR A 537 -12.40 20.94 -37.76
C THR A 537 -12.53 20.18 -36.44
N PHE A 538 -13.64 20.34 -35.71
CA PHE A 538 -13.88 19.50 -34.53
C PHE A 538 -13.94 18.04 -34.96
N SER A 539 -13.00 17.25 -34.49
CA SER A 539 -12.90 15.83 -34.80
C SER A 539 -12.72 15.03 -33.52
N LEU A 540 -13.30 13.83 -33.48
CA LEU A 540 -13.34 12.93 -32.34
C LEU A 540 -12.66 11.63 -32.72
N GLY A 541 -11.73 11.18 -31.87
CA GLY A 541 -11.06 9.89 -31.95
C GLY A 541 -11.36 9.05 -30.71
N ILE A 542 -11.32 7.74 -30.87
CA ILE A 542 -11.47 6.78 -29.77
C ILE A 542 -10.08 6.25 -29.36
N THR A 543 -9.78 6.24 -28.07
CA THR A 543 -8.53 5.67 -27.56
C THR A 543 -8.64 4.14 -27.53
N PRO A 544 -7.51 3.39 -27.50
CA PRO A 544 -7.55 1.94 -27.30
C PRO A 544 -8.37 1.53 -26.07
N LEU A 545 -8.20 2.26 -24.96
CA LEU A 545 -8.97 2.08 -23.73
C LEU A 545 -10.46 2.38 -23.93
N GLY A 546 -10.79 3.50 -24.58
CA GLY A 546 -12.17 3.85 -24.92
C GLY A 546 -12.85 2.78 -25.76
N ARG A 547 -12.15 2.22 -26.74
CA ARG A 547 -12.66 1.15 -27.59
C ARG A 547 -12.98 -0.11 -26.80
N ALA A 548 -12.07 -0.54 -25.92
CA ALA A 548 -12.32 -1.68 -25.05
C ALA A 548 -13.58 -1.45 -24.19
N ILE A 549 -13.68 -0.29 -23.54
CA ILE A 549 -14.80 0.05 -22.65
C ILE A 549 -16.12 0.18 -23.41
N PHE A 550 -16.18 0.95 -24.50
CA PHE A 550 -17.44 1.18 -25.23
C PHE A 550 -17.96 -0.10 -25.89
N ASN A 551 -17.08 -1.01 -26.34
CA ASN A 551 -17.51 -2.31 -26.87
C ASN A 551 -18.16 -3.19 -25.79
N ILE A 552 -17.60 -3.19 -24.58
CA ILE A 552 -18.18 -3.93 -23.45
C ILE A 552 -19.55 -3.35 -23.11
N LEU A 553 -19.63 -2.03 -23.01
CA LEU A 553 -20.85 -1.33 -22.65
C LEU A 553 -21.95 -1.43 -23.73
N SER A 554 -21.59 -1.57 -25.02
CA SER A 554 -22.55 -1.74 -26.11
C SER A 554 -23.01 -3.19 -26.30
N SER A 555 -22.22 -4.18 -25.85
CA SER A 555 -22.58 -5.60 -25.90
C SER A 555 -23.69 -5.95 -24.88
N LYS A 556 -24.94 -6.02 -25.35
CA LYS A 556 -26.13 -6.20 -24.50
C LYS A 556 -26.19 -7.54 -23.72
N ASP A 557 -25.33 -8.51 -24.00
CA ASP A 557 -25.42 -9.87 -23.47
C ASP A 557 -24.51 -10.20 -22.27
N HIS A 558 -23.48 -9.39 -21.96
CA HIS A 558 -22.53 -9.71 -20.88
C HIS A 558 -22.85 -9.13 -19.50
N LEU A 559 -23.98 -8.40 -19.37
CA LEU A 559 -24.42 -7.82 -18.08
C LEU A 559 -25.45 -8.69 -17.33
N LYS A 560 -25.89 -9.82 -17.90
CA LYS A 560 -26.94 -10.68 -17.28
C LYS A 560 -26.41 -11.80 -16.37
N SER A 561 -25.12 -12.12 -16.40
CA SER A 561 -24.56 -13.26 -15.67
C SER A 561 -23.40 -12.84 -14.76
N ASN A 562 -23.67 -12.10 -13.69
CA ASN A 562 -22.77 -12.09 -12.53
C ASN A 562 -23.55 -11.73 -11.26
N HIS A 563 -23.50 -12.64 -10.28
CA HIS A 563 -24.05 -12.44 -8.95
C HIS A 563 -23.19 -11.44 -8.14
N GLY A 564 -23.31 -10.16 -8.46
CA GLY A 564 -23.20 -9.02 -7.56
C GLY A 564 -24.51 -8.25 -7.68
N LYS A 565 -25.06 -7.67 -6.62
CA LYS A 565 -26.42 -7.10 -6.63
C LYS A 565 -26.60 -6.14 -7.81
N VAL A 566 -27.46 -6.56 -8.74
CA VAL A 566 -28.04 -5.77 -9.82
C VAL A 566 -28.40 -4.36 -9.33
N ILE A 567 -27.71 -3.33 -9.83
CA ILE A 567 -28.35 -2.02 -10.00
C ILE A 567 -29.35 -2.22 -11.13
N TYR A 568 -30.64 -2.28 -10.77
CA TYR A 568 -31.71 -2.29 -11.76
C TYR A 568 -31.70 -0.94 -12.47
N LEU A 569 -31.46 -0.93 -13.78
CA LEU A 569 -31.64 0.25 -14.63
C LEU A 569 -33.12 0.66 -14.81
N ASN A 570 -34.05 0.12 -14.03
CA ASN A 570 -35.45 0.53 -14.00
C ASN A 570 -35.99 0.46 -12.57
N CYS A 571 -36.07 1.60 -11.89
CA CYS A 571 -37.04 1.80 -10.83
C CYS A 571 -38.14 2.71 -11.39
N TYR A 572 -39.14 2.10 -12.04
CA TYR A 572 -40.44 2.77 -12.21
C TYR A 572 -41.03 2.94 -10.82
N GLY A 573 -41.08 4.17 -10.33
CA GLY A 573 -41.94 4.53 -9.21
C GLY A 573 -43.38 4.29 -9.62
N LYS A 574 -44.00 3.25 -9.04
CA LYS A 574 -45.46 3.19 -8.93
C LYS A 574 -45.87 3.98 -7.70
N TYR A 575 -46.79 4.91 -7.96
CA TYR A 575 -47.50 5.84 -7.08
C TYR A 575 -46.77 7.13 -6.71
#